data_AF-A0A1Q3LWN9-F1
#
_entry.id   AF-A0A1Q3LWN9-F1
#
_cell.length_a   1.000
_cell.length_b   1.000
_cell.length_c   1.000
_cell.angle_alpha   90.00
_cell.angle_beta   90.00
_cell.angle_gamma   90.00
#
_symmetry.space_group_name_H-M   'P 1'
#
loop_
_entity.id
_entity.type
_entity.pdbx_description
1 polymer ?
#
loop_
_entity_poly.entity_id
_entity_poly.type
_entity_poly.pdbx_seq_one_letter_code
_entity_poly.pdbx_strand_id
1 'polypeptide(L)'
;MASGSDTRQRQQTLSARFNDQEAEAIREMADRAGVPVASFIRSATLNAPLPDAVRRPTVSHEVAARLLGELGRIAETLRAASTAGMVDVNNPHIAAALRDLAEMRSVCFLAMGRQP
;
A
#
# COMPACT_ATOMS: atom_id res chain seq x y z
N MET A 1 -16.37 1.58 24.88
CA MET A 1 -15.75 0.97 23.68
C MET A 1 -15.70 -0.53 23.90
N ALA A 2 -16.62 -1.30 23.31
CA ALA A 2 -16.70 -2.74 23.57
C ALA A 2 -15.55 -3.45 22.83
N SER A 3 -14.57 -3.96 23.59
CA SER A 3 -13.51 -4.82 23.09
C SER A 3 -14.07 -6.21 22.81
N GLY A 4 -14.34 -6.49 21.54
CA GLY A 4 -14.74 -7.80 21.07
C GLY A 4 -14.54 -7.86 19.56
N SER A 5 -14.06 -9.02 19.06
CA SER A 5 -13.91 -9.26 17.63
C SER A 5 -15.22 -8.96 16.90
N ASP A 6 -15.13 -8.37 15.71
CA ASP A 6 -16.28 -7.93 14.91
C ASP A 6 -17.30 -9.07 14.71
N THR A 7 -16.78 -10.29 14.55
CA THR A 7 -17.51 -11.55 14.45
C THR A 7 -18.40 -11.87 15.66
N ARG A 8 -18.07 -11.36 16.86
CA ARG A 8 -18.86 -11.60 18.09
C ARG A 8 -19.93 -10.54 18.32
N GLN A 9 -19.72 -9.31 17.85
CA GLN A 9 -20.63 -8.20 18.09
C GLN A 9 -21.63 -7.98 16.95
N ARG A 10 -21.30 -8.42 15.72
CA ARG A 10 -22.07 -8.12 14.51
C ARG A 10 -22.49 -9.41 13.82
N GLN A 11 -23.58 -10.01 14.34
CA GLN A 11 -24.09 -11.32 13.88
C GLN A 11 -25.11 -11.22 12.74
N GLN A 12 -25.66 -10.04 12.47
CA GLN A 12 -26.67 -9.84 11.43
C GLN A 12 -26.02 -9.28 10.16
N THR A 13 -26.38 -9.87 9.01
CA THR A 13 -25.97 -9.38 7.69
C THR A 13 -27.13 -8.64 7.04
N LEU A 14 -26.89 -7.40 6.62
CA LEU A 14 -27.79 -6.65 5.74
C LEU A 14 -27.23 -6.73 4.32
N SER A 15 -28.08 -7.06 3.34
CA SER A 15 -27.69 -7.17 1.93
C SER A 15 -28.54 -6.26 1.06
N ALA A 16 -27.92 -5.76 -0.01
CA ALA A 16 -28.56 -4.98 -1.05
C ALA A 16 -28.02 -5.43 -2.42
N ARG A 17 -28.80 -5.24 -3.48
CA ARG A 17 -28.36 -5.47 -4.85
C ARG A 17 -27.77 -4.17 -5.39
N PHE A 18 -26.63 -4.29 -6.08
CA PHE A 18 -25.95 -3.20 -6.76
C PHE A 18 -25.69 -3.62 -8.20
N ASN A 19 -25.73 -2.68 -9.13
CA ASN A 19 -25.16 -2.87 -10.45
C ASN A 19 -23.62 -2.70 -10.41
N ASP A 20 -22.95 -2.99 -11.54
CA ASP A 20 -21.48 -2.94 -11.61
C ASP A 20 -20.90 -1.54 -11.33
N GLN A 21 -21.56 -0.49 -11.82
CA GLN A 21 -21.14 0.90 -11.59
C GLN A 21 -21.25 1.29 -10.13
N GLU A 22 -22.36 0.98 -9.48
CA GLU A 22 -22.58 1.25 -8.05
C GLU A 22 -21.58 0.49 -7.18
N ALA A 23 -21.34 -0.79 -7.50
CA ALA A 23 -20.41 -1.61 -6.77
C ALA A 23 -18.96 -1.10 -6.89
N GLU A 24 -18.55 -0.63 -8.07
CA GLU A 24 -17.22 -0.06 -8.29
C GLU A 24 -17.06 1.29 -7.57
N ALA A 25 -18.05 2.18 -7.69
CA ALA A 25 -18.01 3.47 -7.02
C ALA A 25 -17.85 3.31 -5.50
N ILE A 26 -18.56 2.34 -4.89
CA ILE A 26 -18.45 2.05 -3.46
C ILE A 26 -17.05 1.51 -3.11
N ARG A 27 -16.45 0.65 -3.96
CA ARG A 27 -15.09 0.14 -3.77
C ARG A 27 -14.07 1.27 -3.77
N GLU A 28 -14.11 2.14 -4.77
CA GLU A 28 -13.20 3.29 -4.87
C GLU A 28 -13.33 4.26 -3.70
N MET A 29 -14.55 4.49 -3.20
CA MET A 29 -14.77 5.31 -2.01
C MET A 29 -14.18 4.67 -0.75
N ALA A 30 -14.37 3.36 -0.57
CA ALA A 30 -13.81 2.63 0.56
C ALA A 30 -12.27 2.60 0.52
N ASP A 31 -11.71 2.40 -0.67
CA ASP A 31 -10.26 2.40 -0.89
C ASP A 31 -9.64 3.77 -0.62
N ARG A 32 -10.25 4.86 -1.09
CA ARG A 32 -9.84 6.24 -0.77
C ARG A 32 -9.93 6.53 0.73
N ALA A 33 -10.91 5.95 1.41
CA ALA A 33 -11.07 6.05 2.86
C ALA A 33 -10.14 5.11 3.65
N GLY A 34 -9.40 4.22 2.99
CA GLY A 34 -8.48 3.28 3.63
C GLY A 34 -9.18 2.23 4.52
N VAL A 35 -10.45 1.90 4.23
CA VAL A 35 -11.25 0.98 5.04
C VAL A 35 -11.91 -0.12 4.18
N PRO A 36 -12.28 -1.27 4.76
CA PRO A 36 -13.06 -2.27 4.04
C PRO A 36 -14.43 -1.73 3.59
N VAL A 37 -14.91 -2.16 2.42
CA VAL A 37 -16.24 -1.79 1.87
C VAL A 37 -17.37 -1.90 2.90
N ALA A 38 -17.40 -2.98 3.69
CA ALA A 38 -18.41 -3.17 4.73
C ALA A 38 -18.34 -2.10 5.84
N SER A 39 -17.13 -1.68 6.22
CA SER A 39 -16.94 -0.59 7.20
C SER A 39 -17.32 0.76 6.63
N PHE A 40 -17.00 1.00 5.35
CA PHE A 40 -17.40 2.21 4.62
C PHE A 40 -18.93 2.33 4.53
N ILE A 41 -19.61 1.31 4.01
CA ILE A 41 -21.07 1.27 3.90
C ILE A 41 -21.70 1.48 5.28
N ARG A 42 -21.23 0.78 6.31
CA ARG A 42 -21.78 0.89 7.66
C ARG A 42 -21.60 2.29 8.25
N SER A 43 -20.43 2.90 8.08
CA SER A 43 -20.15 4.26 8.54
C SER A 43 -21.08 5.26 7.85
N ALA A 44 -21.27 5.14 6.53
CA ALA A 44 -22.18 5.98 5.77
C ALA A 44 -23.65 5.80 6.20
N THR A 45 -24.13 4.56 6.32
CA THR A 45 -25.53 4.28 6.68
C THR A 45 -25.87 4.65 8.12
N LEU A 46 -24.93 4.46 9.05
CA LEU A 46 -25.15 4.76 10.48
C LEU A 46 -24.73 6.19 10.86
N ASN A 47 -24.22 6.98 9.91
CA ASN A 47 -23.58 8.27 10.17
C ASN A 47 -22.57 8.20 11.32
N ALA A 48 -21.76 7.14 11.32
CA ALA A 48 -20.79 6.84 12.37
C ALA A 48 -19.37 7.13 11.86
N PRO A 49 -18.41 7.51 12.72
CA PRO A 49 -17.04 7.74 12.30
C PRO A 49 -16.44 6.46 11.68
N LEU A 50 -15.62 6.66 10.65
CA LEU A 50 -14.83 5.58 10.07
C LEU A 50 -13.84 5.04 11.10
N PRO A 51 -13.58 3.72 11.14
CA PRO A 51 -12.45 3.18 11.88
C PRO A 51 -11.16 3.82 11.39
N ASP A 52 -10.16 3.97 12.26
CA ASP A 52 -8.85 4.51 11.87
C ASP A 52 -8.29 3.73 10.67
N ALA A 53 -8.12 4.45 9.55
CA ALA A 53 -7.62 3.93 8.26
C ALA A 53 -6.25 3.22 8.37
N VAL A 54 -5.55 3.42 9.49
CA VAL A 54 -4.20 2.93 9.79
C VAL A 54 -4.09 1.39 9.76
N ARG A 55 -5.19 0.65 9.97
CA ARG A 55 -5.10 -0.82 10.12
C ARG A 55 -4.92 -1.62 8.84
N ARG A 56 -5.08 -1.02 7.65
CA ARG A 56 -4.87 -1.75 6.38
C ARG A 56 -3.95 -0.97 5.45
N PRO A 57 -2.76 -1.50 5.11
CA PRO A 57 -2.03 -1.03 3.95
C PRO A 57 -2.97 -1.14 2.74
N THR A 58 -3.19 -0.04 2.02
CA THR A 58 -3.95 -0.08 0.76
C THR A 58 -3.24 -1.03 -0.21
N VAL A 59 -3.95 -1.53 -1.23
CA VAL A 59 -3.32 -2.34 -2.30
C VAL A 59 -2.08 -1.61 -2.87
N SER A 60 -2.14 -0.28 -2.95
CA SER A 60 -1.02 0.57 -3.32
C SER A 60 0.17 0.47 -2.35
N HIS A 61 -0.05 0.40 -1.04
CA HIS A 61 1.03 0.20 -0.07
C HIS A 61 1.67 -1.19 -0.20
N GLU A 62 0.88 -2.25 -0.41
CA GLU A 62 1.42 -3.61 -0.57
C GLU A 62 2.30 -3.73 -1.82
N VAL A 63 1.83 -3.15 -2.94
CA VAL A 63 2.60 -3.10 -4.19
C VAL A 63 3.85 -2.25 -4.01
N ALA A 64 3.76 -1.07 -3.38
CA ALA A 64 4.92 -0.22 -3.11
C ALA A 64 5.95 -0.90 -2.19
N ALA A 65 5.50 -1.63 -1.17
CA ALA A 65 6.38 -2.40 -0.28
C ALA A 65 7.10 -3.54 -1.01
N ARG A 66 6.39 -4.24 -1.91
CA ARG A 66 7.00 -5.28 -2.75
C ARG A 66 8.04 -4.69 -3.70
N LEU A 67 7.70 -3.59 -4.37
CA LEU A 67 8.61 -2.88 -5.26
C LEU A 67 9.87 -2.43 -4.51
N LEU A 68 9.71 -1.87 -3.31
CA LEU A 68 10.81 -1.48 -2.43
C LEU A 68 11.75 -2.65 -2.11
N GLY A 69 11.20 -3.84 -1.85
CA GLY A 69 11.98 -5.06 -1.61
C GLY A 69 12.82 -5.48 -2.83
N GLU A 70 12.23 -5.45 -4.03
CA GLU A 70 12.97 -5.79 -5.26
C GLU A 70 14.05 -4.75 -5.59
N LEU A 71 13.77 -3.45 -5.41
CA LEU A 71 14.78 -2.38 -5.55
C LEU A 71 15.96 -2.59 -4.60
N GLY A 72 15.70 -3.01 -3.36
CA GLY A 72 16.73 -3.34 -2.38
C GLY A 72 17.63 -4.50 -2.83
N ARG A 73 17.04 -5.55 -3.43
CA ARG A 73 17.80 -6.68 -3.98
C ARG A 73 18.70 -6.26 -5.13
N ILE A 74 18.19 -5.44 -6.06
CA ILE A 74 19.00 -4.93 -7.18
C ILE A 74 20.18 -4.10 -6.67
N ALA A 75 19.93 -3.20 -5.72
CA ALA A 75 20.99 -2.38 -5.13
C ALA A 75 22.06 -3.22 -4.42
N GLU A 76 21.65 -4.30 -3.72
CA GLU A 76 22.57 -5.24 -3.09
C GLU A 76 23.42 -5.98 -4.12
N THR A 77 22.81 -6.49 -5.20
CA THR A 77 23.53 -7.15 -6.30
C THR A 77 24.56 -6.21 -6.94
N LEU A 78 24.20 -4.95 -7.18
CA LEU A 78 25.13 -3.95 -7.73
C LEU A 78 26.30 -3.64 -6.78
N ARG A 79 26.04 -3.53 -5.47
CA ARG A 79 27.10 -3.34 -4.47
C ARG A 79 28.05 -4.54 -4.40
N ALA A 80 27.51 -5.75 -4.43
CA ALA A 80 28.31 -6.98 -4.44
C ALA A 80 29.18 -7.06 -5.71
N ALA A 81 28.61 -6.77 -6.88
CA ALA A 81 29.34 -6.75 -8.15
C ALA A 81 30.45 -5.68 -8.18
N SER A 82 30.19 -4.51 -7.59
CA SER A 82 31.21 -3.46 -7.44
C SER A 82 32.35 -3.91 -6.51
N THR A 83 32.02 -4.53 -5.38
CA THR A 83 33.01 -5.05 -4.42
C THR A 83 33.87 -6.15 -5.05
N ALA A 84 33.28 -6.96 -5.92
CA ALA A 84 33.97 -8.00 -6.69
C ALA A 84 34.78 -7.45 -7.89
N GLY A 85 34.77 -6.13 -8.13
CA GLY A 85 35.47 -5.50 -9.26
C GLY A 85 34.84 -5.77 -10.62
N MET A 86 33.64 -6.34 -10.68
CA MET A 86 32.92 -6.65 -11.92
C MET A 86 32.20 -5.42 -12.49
N VAL A 87 31.93 -4.43 -11.64
CA VAL A 87 31.21 -3.21 -11.99
C VAL A 87 31.96 -2.00 -11.44
N ASP A 88 32.23 -1.03 -12.31
CA ASP A 88 32.77 0.27 -11.91
C ASP A 88 31.60 1.22 -11.59
N VAL A 89 31.52 1.67 -10.33
CA VAL A 89 30.51 2.63 -9.87
C VAL A 89 30.71 4.03 -10.44
N ASN A 90 31.91 4.35 -10.94
CA ASN A 90 32.18 5.61 -11.64
C ASN A 90 31.75 5.56 -13.11
N ASN A 91 31.41 4.38 -13.63
CA ASN A 91 30.84 4.28 -14.95
C ASN A 91 29.52 5.08 -14.98
N PRO A 92 29.35 6.01 -15.95
CA PRO A 92 28.21 6.92 -15.96
C PRO A 92 26.86 6.20 -16.06
N HIS A 93 26.81 5.03 -16.71
CA HIS A 93 25.58 4.23 -16.80
C HIS A 93 25.23 3.57 -15.46
N ILE A 94 26.24 3.10 -14.72
CA ILE A 94 26.05 2.50 -13.39
C ILE A 94 25.65 3.58 -12.39
N ALA A 95 26.33 4.73 -12.41
CA ALA A 95 25.99 5.87 -11.56
C ALA A 95 24.58 6.41 -11.85
N ALA A 96 24.13 6.40 -13.10
CA ALA A 96 22.75 6.73 -13.46
C ALA A 96 21.76 5.70 -12.88
N ALA A 97 22.01 4.40 -13.10
CA ALA A 97 21.13 3.33 -12.60
C ALA A 97 20.98 3.36 -11.06
N LEU A 98 22.06 3.63 -10.32
CA LEU A 98 22.02 3.76 -8.86
C LEU A 98 21.20 4.98 -8.41
N ARG A 99 21.25 6.09 -9.15
CA ARG A 99 20.42 7.27 -8.88
C ARG A 99 18.94 6.99 -9.14
N ASP A 100 18.62 6.35 -10.26
CA ASP A 100 17.23 5.99 -10.60
C ASP A 100 16.64 5.02 -9.54
N LEU A 101 17.43 4.06 -9.08
CA LEU A 101 17.03 3.16 -7.97
C LEU A 101 16.78 3.92 -6.67
N ALA A 102 17.61 4.92 -6.34
CA ALA A 102 17.42 5.75 -5.16
C ALA A 102 16.14 6.61 -5.27
N GLU A 103 15.86 7.16 -6.45
CA GLU A 103 14.65 7.94 -6.72
C GLU A 103 13.39 7.08 -6.61
N MET A 104 13.38 5.90 -7.26
CA MET A 104 12.27 4.95 -7.16
C MET A 104 12.02 4.52 -5.71
N ARG A 105 13.08 4.31 -4.92
CA ARG A 105 12.98 4.00 -3.50
C ARG A 105 12.28 5.12 -2.73
N SER A 106 12.65 6.37 -2.98
CA SER A 106 12.01 7.52 -2.34
C SER A 106 10.53 7.64 -2.67
N VAL A 107 10.15 7.41 -3.94
CA VAL A 107 8.74 7.39 -4.36
C VAL A 107 7.96 6.28 -3.63
N CYS A 108 8.52 5.09 -3.46
CA CYS A 108 7.88 4.01 -2.70
C CYS A 108 7.64 4.37 -1.23
N PHE A 109 8.60 5.04 -0.58
CA PHE A 109 8.42 5.49 0.81
C PHE A 109 7.32 6.54 0.93
N LEU A 110 7.29 7.53 0.03
CA LEU A 110 6.24 8.55 -0.03
C LEU A 110 4.86 7.93 -0.28
N ALA A 111 4.76 6.98 -1.21
CA ALA A 111 3.52 6.26 -1.51
C ALA A 111 2.99 5.45 -0.31
N MET A 112 3.86 5.11 0.64
CA MET A 112 3.51 4.43 1.89
C MET A 112 3.36 5.38 3.10
N GLY A 113 3.48 6.69 2.91
CA GLY A 113 3.44 7.68 3.99
C GLY A 113 4.63 7.58 4.97
N ARG A 114 5.78 7.10 4.50
CA ARG A 114 7.02 6.92 5.30
C ARG A 114 8.12 7.87 4.82
N GLN A 115 9.08 8.13 5.70
CA GLN A 115 10.30 8.87 5.33
C GLN A 115 11.32 7.92 4.68
N PRO A 116 12.02 8.35 3.61
CA PRO A 116 12.96 7.53 2.84
C PRO A 116 14.32 7.29 3.50
#